data_AF-A0A821JEC7-F1
#
_entry.id   AF-A0A821JEC7-F1
#
_cell.length_a   1.000
_cell.length_b   1.000
_cell.length_c   1.000
_cell.angle_alpha   90.00
_cell.angle_beta   90.00
_cell.angle_gamma   90.00
#
_symmetry.space_group_name_H-M   'P 1'
#
loop_
_entity.id
_entity.type
_entity.pdbx_description
1 polymer ?
#
loop_
_entity_poly.entity_id
_entity_poly.type
_entity_poly.pdbx_seq_one_letter_code
_entity_poly.pdbx_strand_id
1 'polypeptide(L)' 'MGNGGLYKRAPSSDIQGIASTNVPAYSNHGTYSFRENYLYGVYTGVQWQCVEFARRWLLLRKSCIFSDIDIA' A
#
# COMPACT_ATOMS: atom_id res chain seq x y z
N MET A 1 31.38 1.32 -12.76
CA MET A 1 31.07 0.07 -12.05
C MET A 1 31.26 0.32 -10.57
N GLY A 2 30.18 0.45 -9.80
CA GLY A 2 30.22 0.68 -8.35
C GLY A 2 29.38 -0.39 -7.66
N ASN A 3 29.99 -1.09 -6.71
CA ASN A 3 29.40 -2.18 -5.93
C ASN A 3 28.21 -1.67 -5.08
N GLY A 4 26.98 -2.05 -5.45
CA GLY A 4 25.74 -1.65 -4.76
C GLY A 4 24.82 -2.82 -4.41
N GLY A 5 25.38 -4.01 -4.19
CA GLY A 5 24.60 -5.15 -3.70
C GLY A 5 24.35 -5.01 -2.20
N LEU A 6 23.08 -4.89 -1.80
CA LEU A 6 22.50 -5.52 -0.59
C LEU A 6 20.99 -5.27 -0.40
N TYR A 7 20.34 -4.36 -1.14
CA TYR A 7 18.86 -4.21 -1.09
C TYR A 7 18.21 -4.28 -2.47
N LYS A 8 17.68 -5.46 -2.80
CA LYS A 8 16.84 -5.67 -3.99
C LYS A 8 15.41 -5.19 -3.68
N ARG A 9 14.84 -4.32 -4.53
CA ARG A 9 13.43 -3.93 -4.42
C ARG A 9 12.53 -5.14 -4.69
N ALA A 10 11.48 -5.30 -3.89
CA ALA A 10 10.48 -6.32 -4.14
C ALA A 10 9.67 -5.97 -5.41
N PRO A 11 9.38 -6.94 -6.30
CA PRO A 11 8.49 -6.77 -7.45
C PRO A 11 7.16 -6.10 -7.09
N SER A 12 6.53 -5.42 -8.07
CA SER A 12 5.23 -4.77 -7.86
C SER A 12 4.19 -5.75 -7.35
N SER A 13 3.41 -5.33 -6.35
CA SER A 13 2.38 -6.13 -5.68
C SER A 13 2.87 -7.30 -4.83
N ASP A 14 4.18 -7.48 -4.66
CA ASP A 14 4.68 -8.45 -3.69
C ASP A 14 4.46 -7.96 -2.25
N ILE A 15 4.13 -8.88 -1.35
CA ILE A 15 4.00 -8.59 0.08
C ILE A 15 5.39 -8.32 0.65
N GLN A 16 5.58 -7.11 1.17
CA GLN A 16 6.82 -6.70 1.85
C GLN A 16 6.77 -6.97 3.36
N GLY A 17 5.58 -7.09 3.92
CA GLY A 17 5.37 -7.37 5.33
C GLY A 17 3.88 -7.35 5.69
N ILE A 18 3.60 -7.66 6.94
CA ILE A 18 2.24 -7.72 7.48
C ILE A 18 2.20 -6.82 8.71
N ALA A 19 1.43 -5.74 8.65
CA ALA A 19 1.12 -4.94 9.83
C ALA A 19 0.15 -5.70 10.74
N SER A 20 0.17 -5.37 12.03
CA SER A 20 -0.52 -6.10 13.09
C SER A 20 -1.91 -6.61 12.67
N THR A 21 -2.15 -7.90 12.95
CA THR A 21 -3.42 -8.61 12.66
C THR A 21 -3.73 -8.72 11.16
N ASN A 22 -2.78 -9.24 10.38
CA ASN A 22 -2.97 -9.69 9.00
C ASN A 22 -3.30 -8.61 7.96
N VAL A 23 -2.72 -7.40 8.08
CA VAL A 23 -2.86 -6.37 7.04
C VAL A 23 -1.58 -6.32 6.18
N PRO A 24 -1.58 -6.91 4.96
CA PRO A 24 -0.39 -6.93 4.11
C PRO A 24 -0.03 -5.54 3.57
N ALA A 25 1.25 -5.22 3.60
CA ALA A 25 1.84 -4.08 2.91
C ALA A 25 2.48 -4.56 1.62
N TYR A 26 2.08 -4.00 0.49
CA TYR A 26 2.51 -4.43 -0.84
C TYR A 26 3.57 -3.48 -1.42
N SER A 27 4.42 -3.99 -2.29
CA SER A 27 5.38 -3.18 -3.02
C SER A 27 4.72 -2.35 -4.11
N ASN A 28 4.95 -1.04 -4.06
CA ASN A 28 4.63 -0.13 -5.16
C ASN A 28 5.75 -0.07 -6.22
N HIS A 29 6.88 -0.77 -6.02
CA HIS A 29 8.08 -0.79 -6.88
C HIS A 29 8.66 0.61 -7.26
N GLY A 30 8.20 1.68 -6.58
CA GLY A 30 8.55 3.07 -6.90
C GLY A 30 7.88 3.62 -8.16
N THR A 31 6.82 2.98 -8.66
CA THR A 31 6.07 3.42 -9.86
C THR A 31 4.71 3.98 -9.48
N TYR A 32 4.26 4.99 -10.20
CA TYR A 32 2.86 5.44 -10.10
C TYR A 32 1.98 4.44 -10.86
N SER A 33 1.05 3.81 -10.15
CA SER A 33 -0.02 3.00 -10.76
C SER A 33 -1.24 3.88 -10.98
N PHE A 34 -2.09 3.52 -11.93
CA PHE A 34 -3.45 4.09 -12.06
C PHE A 34 -4.53 3.11 -11.61
N ARG A 35 -4.13 1.99 -10.97
CA ARG A 35 -5.07 0.97 -10.50
C ARG A 35 -5.62 1.35 -9.14
N GLU A 36 -6.92 1.51 -9.07
CA GLU A 36 -7.67 1.69 -7.84
C GLU A 36 -7.73 0.38 -7.05
N ASN A 37 -7.81 0.49 -5.73
CA ASN A 37 -8.06 -0.61 -4.82
C ASN A 37 -9.36 -0.39 -4.06
N TYR A 38 -10.12 -1.47 -3.88
CA TYR A 38 -11.36 -1.48 -3.12
C TYR A 38 -11.37 -2.65 -2.13
N LEU A 39 -11.90 -2.41 -0.93
CA LEU A 39 -12.12 -3.43 0.07
C LEU A 39 -13.55 -3.30 0.61
N TYR A 40 -14.34 -4.38 0.49
CA TYR A 40 -15.77 -4.37 0.84
C TYR A 40 -16.58 -3.26 0.13
N GLY A 41 -16.19 -2.91 -1.10
CA GLY A 41 -16.81 -1.83 -1.88
C GLY A 41 -16.32 -0.41 -1.50
N VAL A 42 -15.46 -0.27 -0.49
CA VAL A 42 -14.87 1.02 -0.10
C VAL A 42 -13.58 1.26 -0.87
N TYR A 43 -13.47 2.41 -1.54
CA TYR A 43 -12.23 2.84 -2.18
C TYR A 43 -11.14 3.02 -1.12
N THR A 44 -10.06 2.24 -1.21
CA THR A 44 -8.93 2.39 -0.28
C THR A 44 -7.84 3.29 -0.82
N GLY A 45 -7.68 3.42 -2.14
CA GLY A 45 -6.69 4.29 -2.78
C GLY A 45 -6.08 3.66 -4.03
N VAL A 46 -5.06 4.30 -4.57
CA VAL A 46 -4.29 3.78 -5.71
C VAL A 46 -3.30 2.71 -5.21
N GLN A 47 -3.34 1.51 -5.79
CA GLN A 47 -2.39 0.42 -5.49
C GLN A 47 -0.96 0.85 -5.82
N TRP A 48 0.06 0.77 -4.96
CA TRP A 48 0.08 0.45 -3.51
C TRP A 48 0.67 1.65 -2.76
N GLN A 49 0.06 2.81 -2.93
CA GLN A 49 0.54 4.05 -2.33
C GLN A 49 0.31 4.08 -0.81
N CYS A 50 1.00 4.99 -0.12
CA CYS A 50 0.92 5.11 1.33
C CYS A 50 -0.51 5.40 1.81
N VAL A 51 -1.24 6.26 1.10
CA VAL A 51 -2.64 6.60 1.41
C VAL A 51 -3.54 5.35 1.29
N GLU A 52 -3.30 4.50 0.28
CA GLU A 52 -4.01 3.23 0.10
C GLU A 52 -3.85 2.34 1.32
N PHE A 53 -2.60 2.14 1.74
CA PHE A 53 -2.30 1.28 2.89
C PHE A 53 -2.89 1.82 4.19
N ALA A 54 -2.78 3.13 4.43
CA ALA A 54 -3.31 3.77 5.63
C ALA A 54 -4.84 3.61 5.74
N ARG A 55 -5.56 3.87 4.64
CA ARG A 55 -7.02 3.75 4.60
C ARG A 55 -7.47 2.31 4.77
N ARG A 56 -6.83 1.36 4.07
CA ARG A 56 -7.13 -0.07 4.19
C ARG A 56 -6.84 -0.60 5.59
N TRP A 57 -5.77 -0.15 6.23
CA TRP A 57 -5.46 -0.53 7.61
C TRP A 57 -6.51 -0.01 8.59
N LEU A 58 -6.93 1.26 8.47
CA LEU A 58 -7.99 1.82 9.31
C LEU A 58 -9.32 1.08 9.12
N LEU A 59 -9.68 0.75 7.88
CA LEU A 59 -10.92 0.03 7.60
C LEU A 59 -10.93 -1.34 8.27
N LEU A 60 -9.85 -2.12 8.12
CA LEU A 60 -9.74 -3.46 8.70
C LEU A 60 -9.61 -3.45 10.23
N ARG A 61 -8.94 -2.45 10.81
CA ARG A 61 -8.58 -2.47 12.23
C ARG A 61 -9.44 -1.60 13.13
N LYS A 62 -10.09 -0.60 12.56
CA LYS A 62 -10.84 0.43 13.31
C LYS A 62 -12.23 0.68 12.73
N SER A 63 -12.61 -0.01 11.65
CA SER A 63 -13.91 0.14 10.99
C SER A 63 -14.21 1.60 10.61
N CYS A 64 -13.16 2.37 10.25
CA CYS A 64 -13.27 3.76 9.82
C CYS A 64 -12.32 4.06 8.67
N ILE A 65 -12.57 5.17 7.99
CA ILE A 65 -11.69 5.75 6.96
C ILE A 65 -11.60 7.27 7.19
N PHE A 66 -10.55 7.88 6.66
CA PHE A 66 -10.51 9.33 6.45
C PHE A 66 -11.10 9.68 5.08
N SER A 67 -11.51 10.93 4.91
CA SER A 67 -12.02 11.48 3.65
C SER A 67 -10.99 11.40 2.52
N ASP A 68 -11.39 11.68 1.28
CA ASP A 68 -10.41 11.73 0.19
C ASP A 68 -9.42 12.89 0.36
N ILE A 69 -8.16 12.58 0.03
CA ILE A 69 -7.02 13.48 0.08
C ILE A 69 -6.15 13.24 -1.15
N ASP A 70 -5.59 14.30 -1.72
CA ASP A 70 -4.73 14.22 -2.91
C ASP A 70 -3.25 14.01 -2.54
N ILE A 71 -2.84 14.43 -1.34
CA ILE A 71 -1.46 14.44 -0.87
C ILE A 71 -1.41 13.94 0.58
N ALA A 72 -0.40 13.12 0.89
CA ALA A 72 -0.12 12.61 2.24
C ALA A 72 0.78 13.54 3.05
#